data_AF-A0A356KKZ3-F1
#
_entry.id   AF-A0A356KKZ3-F1
#
_cell.length_a   1.000
_cell.length_b   1.000
_cell.length_c   1.000
_cell.angle_alpha   90.00
_cell.angle_beta   90.00
_cell.angle_gamma   90.00
#
_symmetry.space_group_name_H-M   'P 1'
#
loop_
_entity.id
_entity.type
_entity.pdbx_description
1 polymer ?
#
loop_
_entity_poly.entity_id
_entity_poly.type
_entity_poly.pdbx_seq_one_letter_code
_entity_poly.pdbx_strand_id
1 'polypeptide(L)'
;LGDVLRHYNDPDGSIRNYDPDAELPAFFRPLVDTDAARIAARIAAVDPIVGGGIRINQGDRQDLLAFLRALTDPAARTPVPVPATVPSGLAVAD
;
A
#
# COMPACT_ATOMS: atom_id res chain seq x y z
N LEU A 1 6.63 -2.18 -1.96
CA LEU A 1 7.39 -1.00 -1.47
C LEU A 1 7.46 0.12 -2.51
N GLY A 2 7.90 -0.15 -3.75
CA GLY A 2 7.90 0.86 -4.81
C GLY A 2 6.52 1.42 -5.17
N ASP A 3 5.50 0.56 -5.19
CA ASP A 3 4.11 0.97 -5.47
C ASP A 3 3.51 1.81 -4.35
N VAL A 4 3.85 1.48 -3.10
CA VAL A 4 3.47 2.27 -1.92
C VAL A 4 4.09 3.67 -1.99
N LEU A 5 5.38 3.77 -2.34
CA LEU A 5 6.01 5.08 -2.53
C LEU A 5 5.33 5.89 -3.63
N ARG A 6 4.98 5.25 -4.76
CA ARG A 6 4.24 5.91 -5.84
C ARG A 6 2.85 6.38 -5.37
N HIS A 7 2.13 5.57 -4.59
CA HIS A 7 0.83 5.93 -4.04
C HIS A 7 0.89 7.19 -3.16
N TYR A 8 1.87 7.26 -2.25
CA TYR A 8 2.04 8.43 -1.39
C TYR A 8 2.70 9.63 -2.07
N ASN A 9 3.37 9.41 -3.21
CA ASN A 9 4.01 10.48 -3.96
C ASN A 9 3.01 11.36 -4.70
N ASP A 10 1.86 10.83 -5.09
CA ASP A 10 0.78 11.56 -5.75
C ASP A 10 -0.57 11.08 -5.18
N PRO A 11 -0.96 11.59 -3.99
CA PRO A 11 -2.18 11.14 -3.31
C PRO A 11 -3.44 11.46 -4.12
N ASP A 12 -3.44 12.59 -4.83
CA ASP A 12 -4.58 13.00 -5.65
C ASP A 12 -4.75 12.08 -6.87
N GLY A 13 -3.66 11.83 -7.61
CA GLY A 13 -3.63 10.87 -8.69
C GLY A 13 -3.95 9.45 -8.23
N SER A 14 -3.51 9.06 -7.03
CA SER A 14 -3.77 7.73 -6.48
C SER A 14 -5.23 7.52 -6.12
N ILE A 15 -5.90 8.54 -5.55
CA ILE A 15 -7.35 8.46 -5.27
C ILE A 15 -8.15 8.38 -6.57
N ARG A 16 -7.79 9.16 -7.59
CA ARG A 16 -8.55 9.19 -8.86
C ARG A 16 -8.38 7.95 -9.72
N ASN A 17 -7.22 7.31 -9.66
CA ASN A 17 -6.88 6.17 -10.53
C ASN A 17 -6.88 4.83 -9.78
N TYR A 18 -7.39 4.79 -8.55
CA TYR A 18 -7.47 3.56 -7.77
C TYR A 18 -8.34 2.52 -8.49
N ASP A 19 -7.77 1.34 -8.74
CA ASP A 19 -8.46 0.22 -9.38
C ASP A 19 -8.62 -0.94 -8.38
N PRO A 20 -9.82 -1.13 -7.79
CA PRO A 20 -10.04 -2.19 -6.83
C PRO A 20 -9.95 -3.60 -7.42
N ASP A 21 -10.12 -3.77 -8.73
CA ASP A 21 -9.97 -5.07 -9.36
C ASP A 21 -8.50 -5.50 -9.43
N ALA A 22 -7.60 -4.54 -9.65
CA ALA A 22 -6.16 -4.75 -9.64
C ALA A 22 -5.55 -4.78 -8.22
N GLU A 23 -6.13 -4.03 -7.27
CA GLU A 23 -5.51 -3.78 -5.96
C GLU A 23 -6.12 -4.59 -4.80
N LEU A 24 -7.33 -5.15 -4.95
CA LEU A 24 -7.99 -5.90 -3.88
C LEU A 24 -8.35 -7.34 -4.26
N PRO A 25 -8.21 -8.27 -3.28
CA PRO A 25 -8.91 -9.56 -3.33
C PRO A 25 -10.41 -9.38 -3.55
N ALA A 26 -11.01 -10.30 -4.31
CA ALA A 26 -12.41 -10.20 -4.76
C ALA A 26 -13.41 -9.93 -3.62
N PHE A 27 -13.18 -10.53 -2.44
CA PHE A 27 -14.09 -10.39 -1.30
C PHE A 27 -14.08 -8.99 -0.66
N PHE A 28 -13.03 -8.18 -0.87
CA PHE A 28 -12.94 -6.81 -0.35
C PHE A 28 -13.46 -5.76 -1.34
N ARG A 29 -13.53 -6.08 -2.64
CA ARG A 29 -13.98 -5.14 -3.68
C ARG A 29 -15.34 -4.49 -3.39
N PRO A 30 -16.35 -5.20 -2.82
CA PRO A 30 -17.63 -4.58 -2.47
C PRO A 30 -17.57 -3.55 -1.35
N LEU A 31 -16.48 -3.50 -0.58
CA LEU A 31 -16.29 -2.55 0.53
C LEU A 31 -15.65 -1.23 0.08
N VAL A 32 -15.27 -1.13 -1.20
CA VAL A 32 -14.64 0.07 -1.75
C VAL A 32 -15.63 1.20 -1.74
N ASP A 33 -15.19 2.36 -1.24
CA ASP A 33 -16.02 3.54 -1.18
C ASP A 33 -16.06 4.25 -2.54
N THR A 34 -17.10 3.97 -3.33
CA THR A 34 -17.32 4.54 -4.67
C THR A 34 -18.21 5.80 -4.66
N ASP A 35 -18.52 6.36 -3.49
CA ASP A 35 -19.36 7.55 -3.37
C ASP A 35 -18.61 8.79 -3.88
N ALA A 36 -19.14 9.38 -4.96
CA ALA A 36 -18.50 10.50 -5.65
C ALA A 36 -18.34 11.73 -4.77
N ALA A 37 -19.28 12.01 -3.85
CA ALA A 37 -19.20 13.16 -2.96
C ALA A 37 -18.12 12.95 -1.90
N ARG A 38 -17.99 11.74 -1.34
CA ARG A 38 -16.90 11.41 -0.41
C ARG A 38 -15.54 11.35 -1.10
N ILE A 39 -15.46 10.89 -2.34
CA ILE A 39 -14.23 10.96 -3.14
C ILE A 39 -13.82 12.42 -3.37
N ALA A 40 -14.75 13.29 -3.79
CA ALA A 40 -14.47 14.70 -3.99
C ALA A 40 -14.02 15.39 -2.70
N ALA A 41 -14.66 15.07 -1.56
CA ALA A 41 -14.27 15.59 -0.25
C ALA A 41 -12.85 15.14 0.16
N ARG A 42 -12.48 13.89 -0.11
CA ARG A 42 -11.12 13.37 0.13
C ARG A 42 -10.08 14.10 -0.71
N ILE A 43 -10.35 14.29 -2.01
CA ILE A 43 -9.49 15.04 -2.93
C ILE A 43 -9.30 16.48 -2.45
N ALA A 44 -10.40 17.15 -2.06
CA ALA A 44 -10.35 18.53 -1.57
C ALA A 44 -9.61 18.68 -0.23
N ALA A 45 -9.52 17.60 0.55
CA ALA A 45 -8.80 17.56 1.83
C ALA A 45 -7.31 17.22 1.67
N VAL A 46 -6.83 16.91 0.46
CA VAL A 46 -5.40 16.67 0.21
C VAL A 46 -4.63 17.96 0.49
N ASP A 47 -3.57 17.86 1.28
CA ASP A 47 -2.71 19.00 1.60
C ASP A 47 -2.10 19.58 0.31
N PRO A 48 -2.21 20.89 0.05
CA PRO A 48 -1.69 21.52 -1.17
C PRO A 48 -0.20 21.28 -1.43
N ILE A 49 0.60 21.05 -0.38
CA ILE A 49 2.04 20.76 -0.51
C ILE A 49 2.27 19.45 -1.27
N VAL A 50 1.42 18.45 -1.07
CA VAL A 50 1.54 17.12 -1.68
C VAL A 50 0.53 16.87 -2.80
N GLY A 51 -0.50 17.71 -2.92
CA GLY A 51 -1.55 17.57 -3.95
C GLY A 51 -1.06 17.69 -5.39
N GLY A 52 0.07 18.38 -5.62
CA GLY A 52 0.73 18.43 -6.93
C GLY A 52 1.69 17.26 -7.20
N GLY A 53 1.76 16.31 -6.28
CA GLY A 53 2.76 15.26 -6.23
C GLY A 53 4.13 15.73 -5.73
N ILE A 54 4.80 14.89 -4.97
CA ILE A 54 6.19 15.13 -4.56
C ILE A 54 7.10 14.79 -5.74
N ARG A 55 8.02 15.69 -6.10
CA ARG A 55 8.97 15.42 -7.19
C ARG A 55 10.13 14.57 -6.68
N ILE A 56 9.88 13.27 -6.55
CA ILE A 56 10.91 12.27 -6.24
C ILE A 56 11.47 11.74 -7.55
N ASN A 57 12.74 12.02 -7.82
CA ASN A 57 13.41 11.48 -9.01
C ASN A 57 13.73 9.98 -8.83
N GLN A 58 14.24 9.31 -9.87
CA GLN A 58 14.54 7.88 -9.81
C GLN A 58 15.62 7.55 -8.75
N GLY A 59 16.62 8.41 -8.58
CA GLY A 59 17.66 8.27 -7.55
C GLY A 59 17.08 8.39 -6.15
N ASP A 60 16.31 9.45 -5.88
CA ASP A 60 15.65 9.66 -4.58
C ASP A 60 14.77 8.47 -4.20
N ARG A 61 14.09 7.87 -5.20
CA ARG A 61 13.28 6.66 -4.99
C ARG A 61 14.13 5.46 -4.59
N GLN A 62 15.29 5.28 -5.23
CA GLN A 62 16.20 4.18 -4.87
C GLN A 62 16.76 4.37 -3.46
N ASP A 63 17.10 5.60 -3.09
CA ASP A 63 17.61 5.93 -1.76
C ASP A 63 16.54 5.69 -0.68
N LEU A 64 15.30 6.11 -0.91
CA LEU A 64 14.18 5.83 -0.01
C LEU A 64 13.92 4.32 0.13
N LEU A 65 13.97 3.57 -0.97
CA LEU A 65 13.83 2.11 -0.92
C LEU A 65 14.98 1.45 -0.14
N ALA A 66 16.21 1.93 -0.32
CA ALA A 66 17.37 1.43 0.41
C ALA A 66 17.24 1.73 1.91
N PHE A 67 16.86 2.95 2.28
CA PHE A 67 16.61 3.35 3.65
C PHE A 67 15.52 2.49 4.30
N LEU A 68 14.35 2.36 3.66
CA LEU A 68 13.23 1.56 4.19
C LEU A 68 13.59 0.08 4.35
N ARG A 69 14.40 -0.48 3.45
CA ARG A 69 14.92 -1.85 3.58
C ARG A 69 15.89 -1.98 4.75
N ALA A 70 16.70 -0.96 5.02
CA ALA A 70 17.64 -0.96 6.14
C ALA A 70 16.92 -1.00 7.51
N LEU A 71 15.67 -0.52 7.58
CA LEU A 71 14.84 -0.60 8.78
C LEU A 71 14.30 -2.02 9.06
N THR A 72 14.50 -2.99 8.15
CA THR A 72 14.06 -4.37 8.35
C THR A 72 15.00 -5.12 9.29
N ASP A 73 14.48 -5.52 10.45
CA ASP A 73 15.17 -6.40 11.41
C ASP A 73 15.72 -7.65 10.69
N PRO A 74 16.99 -8.04 10.92
CA PRO A 74 17.57 -9.23 10.30
C PRO A 74 16.76 -10.51 10.52
N ALA A 75 16.16 -10.71 11.70
CA ALA A 75 15.34 -11.89 12.00
C ALA A 75 14.03 -11.89 11.18
N ALA A 76 13.50 -10.74 10.80
CA ALA A 76 12.32 -10.64 9.95
C ALA A 76 12.59 -10.99 8.47
N ARG A 77 13.87 -11.12 8.06
CA ARG A 77 14.24 -11.50 6.68
C ARG A 77 14.11 -12.99 6.41
N THR A 78 14.09 -13.80 7.46
CA THR A 78 13.94 -15.25 7.35
C THR A 78 12.55 -15.62 7.86
N PRO A 79 11.62 -16.04 6.99
CA PRO A 79 10.31 -16.48 7.43
C PRO A 79 10.45 -17.60 8.45
N VAL A 80 9.77 -17.49 9.58
CA VAL A 80 9.62 -18.61 10.51
C VAL A 80 8.80 -19.69 9.78
N PRO A 81 9.21 -20.97 9.84
CA PRO A 81 8.43 -22.04 9.23
C PRO A 81 6.99 -22.01 9.72
N VAL A 82 6.03 -21.91 8.78
CA VAL A 82 4.60 -22.00 9.12
C VAL A 82 4.33 -23.44 9.56
N PRO A 83 3.78 -23.66 10.77
CA PRO A 83 3.48 -25.00 11.23
C PRO A 83 2.37 -25.62 10.38
N ALA A 84 2.44 -26.93 10.13
CA ALA A 84 1.43 -27.65 9.35
C ALA A 84 0.03 -27.61 9.99
N THR A 85 -0.02 -27.45 11.32
CA THR A 85 -1.26 -27.40 12.10
C THR A 85 -1.19 -26.34 13.18
N VAL A 86 -2.32 -25.71 13.47
CA VAL A 86 -2.51 -24.90 14.68
C VAL A 86 -2.70 -25.79 15.92
N PRO A 87 -2.57 -25.28 17.16
CA PRO A 87 -2.73 -26.09 18.38
C PRO A 87 -4.07 -26.83 18.52
N SER A 88 -5.11 -26.43 17.79
CA SER A 88 -6.39 -27.16 17.73
C SER A 88 -6.36 -28.39 16.81
N GLY A 89 -5.24 -28.64 16.12
CA GLY A 89 -5.08 -29.75 15.16
C GLY A 89 -5.60 -29.46 13.75
N LEU A 90 -6.17 -28.28 13.51
CA LEU A 90 -6.58 -27.86 12.16
C LEU A 90 -5.36 -27.52 11.29
N ALA A 91 -5.43 -27.87 10.02
CA ALA A 91 -4.40 -27.48 9.05
C ALA A 91 -4.36 -25.95 8.88
N VAL A 92 -3.16 -25.41 8.68
CA VAL A 92 -3.01 -24.03 8.19
C VAL A 92 -3.27 -24.08 6.68
N ALA A 93 -4.50 -23.79 6.26
CA ALA A 93 -4.86 -23.70 4.85
C ALA A 93 -4.57 -22.29 4.32
N ASP A 94 -4.07 -22.25 3.09
CA ASP A 94 -3.79 -21.10 2.24
C ASP A 94 -5.04 -20.50 1.58
#